data_AF-A0A914WRH7-F1
#
_entry.id   AF-A0A914WRH7-F1
#
_cell.length_a   1.000
_cell.length_b   1.000
_cell.length_c   1.000
_cell.angle_alpha   90.00
_cell.angle_beta   90.00
_cell.angle_gamma   90.00
#
_symmetry.space_group_name_H-M   'P 1'
#
loop_
_entity.id
_entity.type
_entity.pdbx_description
1 polymer ?
#
loop_
_entity_poly.entity_id
_entity_poly.type
_entity_poly.pdbx_seq_one_letter_code
_entity_poly.pdbx_strand_id
1 'polypeptide(L)'
;MLRVFGVISIILTVSGAANLDVYVNESDLVIYDGETTSFLVTFTLLDFIEATDLTSFPVDVMCEDADLCRVDNTPLWVDFNEDNRYQHESLVNVTGLFLGRTSLVFGIGKEITLNITRSRFQLRVLRNETLQMLNTIFTIFLVVFVTFNTFLMGTQLNFGMIMRAVKKPVGCAIGFGCQYTLMPMIAYATALVVLSGYPSLQFGFFAVGCSPGGGQSNMYTILLGGNIDLSVTMTFFSTAAALGMMPLWITLVGQSFYTYSEEIKIPFYMIFSGLAGLIVPSAFGMLLIHYKPDWAKTCKTIVKILSLLM
;
A
#
# COMPACT_ATOMS: atom_id res chain seq x y z
N MET A 1 1.34 -28.85 -4.97
CA MET A 1 1.85 -28.11 -3.79
C MET A 1 0.90 -28.45 -2.64
N LEU A 2 1.39 -29.12 -1.59
CA LEU A 2 0.57 -29.67 -0.51
C LEU A 2 -0.25 -28.56 0.19
N ARG A 3 -1.58 -28.65 0.16
CA ARG A 3 -2.47 -27.83 1.00
C ARG A 3 -2.40 -28.39 2.42
N VAL A 4 -1.74 -27.65 3.31
CA VAL A 4 -1.71 -27.95 4.74
C VAL A 4 -3.06 -27.50 5.30
N PHE A 5 -3.91 -28.46 5.69
CA PHE A 5 -5.16 -28.18 6.41
C PHE A 5 -4.80 -27.75 7.85
N GLY A 6 -4.61 -26.45 8.06
CA GLY A 6 -4.60 -25.85 9.38
C GLY A 6 -6.02 -25.75 9.92
N VAL A 7 -6.29 -26.41 11.04
CA VAL A 7 -7.54 -26.24 11.79
C VAL A 7 -7.29 -25.14 12.81
N ILE A 8 -8.02 -24.02 12.72
CA ILE A 8 -7.97 -22.95 13.73
C ILE A 8 -9.23 -23.11 14.59
N SER A 9 -9.04 -23.42 15.87
CA SER A 9 -10.10 -23.58 16.87
C SER A 9 -9.87 -22.53 17.96
N ILE A 10 -10.95 -21.92 18.45
CA ILE A 10 -10.89 -20.96 19.55
C ILE A 10 -12.06 -21.13 20.50
N ILE A 11 -11.76 -21.09 21.80
CA ILE A 11 -12.72 -21.28 22.89
C ILE A 11 -13.31 -19.92 23.33
N LEU A 12 -14.63 -19.81 23.22
CA LEU A 12 -15.46 -18.73 23.74
C LEU A 12 -16.05 -19.16 25.09
N THR A 13 -15.87 -18.36 26.14
CA THR A 13 -16.46 -18.63 27.45
C THR A 13 -17.73 -17.81 27.64
N VAL A 14 -18.88 -18.46 27.78
CA VAL A 14 -20.18 -17.83 28.00
C VAL A 14 -20.40 -17.64 29.50
N SER A 15 -20.31 -16.40 29.99
CA SER A 15 -20.76 -15.96 31.33
C SER A 15 -20.48 -16.95 32.49
N GLY A 16 -19.33 -17.63 32.48
CA GLY A 16 -18.93 -18.61 33.49
C GLY A 16 -19.71 -19.94 33.50
N ALA A 17 -20.56 -20.22 32.51
CA ALA A 17 -21.47 -21.37 32.48
C ALA A 17 -21.19 -22.39 31.36
N ALA A 18 -20.58 -21.99 30.23
CA ALA A 18 -20.28 -22.92 29.14
C ALA A 18 -19.07 -22.49 28.29
N ASN A 19 -18.33 -23.48 27.78
CA ASN A 19 -17.24 -23.28 26.82
C ASN A 19 -17.72 -23.69 25.42
N LEU A 20 -17.57 -22.78 24.46
CA LEU A 20 -17.95 -22.97 23.06
C LEU A 20 -16.69 -22.94 22.19
N ASP A 21 -16.43 -24.02 21.46
CA ASP A 21 -15.36 -24.06 20.47
C ASP A 21 -15.90 -23.61 19.11
N VAL A 22 -15.23 -22.62 18.52
CA VAL A 22 -15.53 -22.13 17.17
C VAL A 22 -14.45 -22.63 16.23
N TYR A 23 -14.88 -23.34 15.20
CA TYR A 23 -14.04 -23.91 14.17
C TYR A 23 -14.39 -23.30 12.81
N VAL A 24 -13.35 -23.04 12.01
CA VAL A 24 -13.51 -22.71 10.60
C VAL A 24 -12.81 -23.79 9.79
N ASN A 25 -13.52 -24.37 8.81
CA ASN A 25 -13.02 -25.47 7.96
C ASN A 25 -11.93 -25.04 6.96
N GLU A 26 -11.50 -23.78 7.01
CA GLU A 26 -10.48 -23.24 6.13
C GLU A 26 -9.26 -22.77 6.93
N SER A 27 -8.09 -23.26 6.51
CA SER A 27 -6.80 -22.96 7.13
C SER A 27 -6.30 -21.56 6.91
N ASP A 28 -6.82 -20.91 5.87
CA ASP A 28 -6.46 -19.58 5.43
C ASP A 28 -7.72 -18.91 4.92
N LEU A 29 -8.31 -18.02 5.73
CA LEU A 29 -9.42 -17.18 5.33
C LEU A 29 -8.92 -16.16 4.31
N VAL A 30 -9.16 -16.43 3.03
CA VAL A 30 -8.77 -15.56 1.92
C VAL A 30 -10.02 -15.10 1.19
N ILE A 31 -10.20 -13.79 1.11
CA ILE A 31 -11.30 -13.16 0.36
C ILE A 31 -10.70 -12.32 -0.75
N TYR A 32 -11.38 -12.21 -1.88
CA TYR A 32 -11.00 -11.24 -2.90
C TYR A 32 -11.78 -9.94 -2.74
N ASP A 33 -11.09 -8.82 -2.90
CA ASP A 33 -11.69 -7.48 -2.94
C ASP A 33 -12.83 -7.43 -3.97
N GLY A 34 -14.01 -7.01 -3.52
CA GLY A 34 -15.26 -6.96 -4.30
C GLY A 34 -16.01 -8.29 -4.42
N GLU A 35 -15.54 -9.37 -3.80
CA GLU A 35 -16.22 -10.66 -3.75
C GLU A 35 -16.74 -10.97 -2.34
N THR A 36 -17.91 -11.63 -2.29
CA THR A 36 -18.47 -12.20 -1.07
C THR A 36 -18.16 -13.68 -1.03
N THR A 37 -17.38 -14.11 -0.04
CA THR A 37 -17.05 -15.52 0.20
C THR A 37 -17.81 -16.01 1.42
N SER A 38 -18.51 -17.13 1.28
CA SER A 38 -19.18 -17.80 2.38
C SER A 38 -18.22 -18.78 3.05
N PHE A 39 -17.96 -18.59 4.34
CA PHE A 39 -17.17 -19.52 5.15
C PHE A 39 -18.09 -20.40 5.98
N LEU A 40 -17.78 -21.70 6.02
CA LEU A 40 -18.46 -22.63 6.91
C LEU A 40 -17.80 -22.58 8.29
N VAL A 41 -18.59 -22.15 9.29
CA VAL A 41 -18.17 -22.06 10.68
C VAL A 41 -18.95 -23.11 11.48
N THR A 42 -18.23 -23.99 12.18
CA THR A 42 -18.84 -24.99 13.07
C THR A 42 -18.65 -24.54 14.51
N PHE A 43 -19.75 -24.54 15.25
CA PHE A 43 -19.81 -24.25 16.66
C PHE A 43 -19.99 -25.57 17.41
N THR A 44 -19.11 -25.88 18.37
CA THR A 44 -19.18 -27.10 19.19
C THR A 44 -19.21 -26.73 20.67
N LEU A 45 -20.21 -27.18 21.40
CA LEU A 45 -20.30 -26.94 22.85
C LEU A 45 -19.44 -27.97 23.60
N LEU A 46 -18.50 -27.53 24.45
CA LEU A 46 -17.53 -28.39 25.13
C LEU A 46 -17.94 -28.76 26.57
N ASP A 47 -18.49 -27.82 27.34
CA ASP A 47 -18.83 -28.04 28.76
C ASP A 47 -20.26 -27.58 29.07
N PHE A 48 -21.01 -28.43 29.76
CA PHE A 48 -22.37 -28.18 30.24
C PHE A 48 -22.32 -27.95 31.75
N ILE A 49 -22.60 -26.73 32.21
CA ILE A 49 -22.93 -26.49 33.63
C ILE A 49 -24.45 -26.35 33.71
N GLU A 50 -25.10 -27.25 34.45
CA GLU A 50 -26.54 -27.29 34.73
C GLU A 50 -27.03 -25.97 35.35
N ALA A 51 -27.24 -24.94 34.53
CA ALA A 51 -28.04 -23.77 34.87
C ALA A 51 -28.18 -22.89 33.63
N THR A 52 -29.05 -23.27 32.68
CA THR A 52 -30.03 -22.40 31.97
C THR A 52 -30.53 -23.10 30.71
N ASP A 53 -31.84 -23.02 30.46
CA ASP A 53 -32.57 -23.49 29.26
C ASP A 53 -32.20 -22.73 27.96
N LEU A 54 -30.92 -22.36 27.79
CA LEU A 54 -30.43 -21.63 26.61
C LEU A 54 -29.99 -22.64 25.54
N THR A 55 -30.97 -23.27 24.87
CA THR A 55 -30.72 -24.14 23.71
C THR A 55 -30.31 -23.35 22.46
N SER A 56 -30.59 -22.04 22.43
CA SER A 56 -30.28 -21.13 21.34
C SER A 56 -29.66 -19.83 21.83
N PHE A 57 -28.60 -19.36 21.16
CA PHE A 57 -28.02 -18.04 21.44
C PHE A 57 -27.54 -17.33 20.17
N PRO A 58 -27.63 -15.98 20.13
CA PRO A 58 -27.13 -15.19 19.02
C PRO A 58 -25.62 -15.01 19.12
N VAL A 59 -24.90 -15.42 18.07
CA VAL A 59 -23.48 -15.16 17.85
C VAL A 59 -23.33 -14.01 16.87
N ASP A 60 -22.71 -12.92 17.29
CA ASP A 60 -22.34 -11.82 16.41
C ASP A 60 -20.95 -12.04 15.82
N VAL A 61 -20.79 -11.75 14.54
CA VAL A 61 -19.53 -11.90 13.82
C VAL A 61 -19.18 -10.56 13.20
N MET A 62 -18.06 -9.99 13.62
CA MET A 62 -17.66 -8.65 13.19
C MET A 62 -16.26 -8.70 12.58
N CYS A 63 -16.04 -7.83 11.59
CA CYS A 63 -14.68 -7.52 11.16
C CYS A 63 -14.04 -6.57 12.19
N GLU A 64 -12.79 -6.80 12.57
CA GLU A 64 -12.04 -5.88 13.45
C GLU A 64 -11.86 -4.51 12.79
N ASP A 65 -11.72 -4.49 11.46
CA ASP A 65 -11.61 -3.29 10.65
C ASP A 65 -12.71 -3.24 9.57
N ALA A 66 -13.67 -2.32 9.77
CA ALA A 66 -14.83 -2.16 8.90
C ALA A 66 -14.49 -1.59 7.50
N ASP A 67 -13.30 -1.01 7.32
CA ASP A 67 -12.86 -0.52 6.01
C ASP A 67 -12.30 -1.65 5.14
N LEU A 68 -11.87 -2.76 5.75
CA LEU A 68 -11.26 -3.91 5.06
C LEU A 68 -12.27 -4.99 4.71
N CYS A 69 -13.18 -5.33 5.63
CA CYS A 69 -14.16 -6.39 5.41
C CYS A 69 -15.52 -6.11 6.06
N ARG A 70 -16.56 -6.62 5.41
CA ARG A 70 -17.94 -6.56 5.91
C ARG A 70 -18.46 -7.97 6.08
N VAL A 71 -19.05 -8.24 7.24
CA VAL A 71 -19.74 -9.50 7.49
C VAL A 71 -21.23 -9.28 7.25
N ASP A 72 -21.82 -10.12 6.41
CA ASP A 72 -23.24 -10.14 6.11
C ASP A 72 -23.86 -11.39 6.81
N ASN A 73 -25.14 -11.29 7.20
CA ASN A 73 -25.91 -12.30 7.95
C ASN A 73 -25.56 -12.47 9.44
N THR A 74 -25.40 -11.38 10.18
CA THR A 74 -25.30 -11.41 11.66
C THR A 74 -26.48 -10.71 12.34
N PRO A 75 -26.90 -11.14 13.55
CA PRO A 75 -26.36 -12.25 14.34
C PRO A 75 -26.79 -13.63 13.82
N LEU A 76 -25.91 -14.63 13.98
CA LEU A 76 -26.16 -16.04 13.68
C LEU A 76 -26.85 -16.69 14.88
N TRP A 77 -27.98 -17.34 14.66
CA TRP A 77 -28.65 -18.11 15.71
C TRP A 77 -28.07 -19.52 15.72
N VAL A 78 -27.45 -19.90 16.83
CA VAL A 78 -26.79 -21.19 16.98
C VAL A 78 -27.60 -22.03 17.96
N ASP A 79 -28.15 -23.13 17.47
CA ASP A 79 -29.00 -24.06 18.23
C ASP A 79 -28.25 -25.36 18.51
N PHE A 80 -28.18 -25.74 19.79
CA PHE A 80 -27.54 -26.98 20.23
C PHE A 80 -28.60 -27.99 20.67
N ASN A 81 -28.62 -29.14 20.02
CA ASN A 81 -29.52 -30.25 20.33
C ASN A 81 -28.73 -31.56 20.49
N GLU A 82 -29.24 -32.48 21.31
CA GLU A 82 -28.68 -33.83 21.50
C GLU A 82 -28.61 -34.59 20.17
N ASP A 83 -29.60 -34.39 19.30
CA ASP A 83 -29.65 -34.99 17.95
C ASP A 83 -28.45 -34.59 17.07
N ASN A 84 -27.90 -33.38 17.27
CA ASN A 84 -26.78 -32.85 16.51
C ASN A 84 -25.44 -33.01 17.25
N ARG A 85 -25.38 -33.81 18.32
CA ARG A 85 -24.19 -33.97 19.18
C ARG A 85 -23.59 -32.63 19.61
N TYR A 86 -24.43 -31.64 19.87
CA TYR A 86 -23.99 -30.28 20.26
C TYR A 86 -23.06 -29.61 19.25
N GLN A 87 -23.24 -29.89 17.95
CA GLN A 87 -22.57 -29.21 16.85
C GLN A 87 -23.59 -28.44 16.00
N HIS A 88 -23.24 -27.22 15.61
CA HIS A 88 -24.04 -26.41 14.70
C HIS A 88 -23.14 -25.79 13.62
N GLU A 89 -23.50 -25.97 12.36
CA GLU A 89 -22.79 -25.39 11.23
C GLU A 89 -23.57 -24.21 10.66
N SER A 90 -22.89 -23.08 10.49
CA SER A 90 -23.48 -21.90 9.90
C SER A 90 -22.59 -21.29 8.82
N LEU A 91 -23.21 -20.68 7.82
CA LEU A 91 -22.52 -20.00 6.74
C LEU A 91 -22.39 -18.51 7.06
N VAL A 92 -21.16 -18.04 7.13
CA VAL A 92 -20.85 -16.63 7.35
C VAL A 92 -20.42 -16.03 6.03
N ASN A 93 -21.20 -15.07 5.54
CA ASN A 93 -20.88 -14.36 4.30
C ASN A 93 -19.98 -13.18 4.65
N VAL A 94 -18.76 -13.18 4.12
CA VAL A 94 -17.82 -12.08 4.33
C VAL A 94 -17.47 -11.48 2.98
N THR A 95 -17.67 -10.17 2.88
CA THR A 95 -17.39 -9.37 1.69
C THR A 95 -16.10 -8.59 1.89
N GLY A 96 -15.13 -8.76 0.99
CA GLY A 96 -13.89 -7.99 0.99
C GLY A 96 -14.12 -6.59 0.40
N LEU A 97 -13.79 -5.54 1.15
CA LEU A 97 -13.97 -4.15 0.72
C LEU A 97 -12.66 -3.49 0.28
N PHE A 98 -11.56 -3.81 0.96
CA PHE A 98 -10.25 -3.26 0.64
C PHE A 98 -9.14 -4.25 1.00
N LEU A 99 -8.00 -4.12 0.33
CA LEU A 99 -6.89 -5.06 0.46
C LEU A 99 -6.11 -4.81 1.75
N GLY A 100 -5.86 -5.88 2.49
CA GLY A 100 -5.18 -5.81 3.78
C GLY A 100 -5.28 -7.10 4.58
N ARG A 101 -4.89 -7.00 5.85
CA ARG A 101 -5.02 -8.07 6.83
C ARG A 101 -5.93 -7.57 7.94
N THR A 102 -6.97 -8.33 8.24
CA THR A 102 -7.92 -8.03 9.30
C THR A 102 -8.22 -9.31 10.07
N SER A 103 -8.92 -9.21 11.19
CA SER A 103 -9.37 -10.39 11.93
C SER A 103 -10.89 -10.41 12.00
N LEU A 104 -11.48 -11.59 11.84
CA LEU A 104 -12.87 -11.83 12.23
C LEU A 104 -12.92 -12.07 13.74
N VAL A 105 -13.86 -11.39 14.39
CA VAL A 105 -14.11 -11.47 15.83
C VAL A 105 -15.50 -12.01 16.04
N PHE A 106 -15.61 -13.07 16.84
CA PHE A 106 -16.89 -13.68 17.22
C PHE A 106 -17.25 -13.24 18.64
N GLY A 107 -18.51 -12.86 18.86
CA GLY A 107 -19.07 -12.44 20.13
C GLY A 107 -20.45 -13.07 20.38
N ILE A 108 -20.91 -13.10 21.63
CA ILE A 108 -22.18 -13.72 22.02
C ILE A 108 -23.04 -12.66 22.73
N GLY A 109 -24.27 -12.42 22.26
CA GLY A 109 -25.24 -11.50 22.88
C GLY A 109 -25.16 -10.01 22.45
N LYS A 110 -26.13 -9.20 22.92
CA LYS A 110 -26.34 -7.80 22.49
C LYS A 110 -25.93 -6.73 23.54
N GLU A 111 -25.36 -7.13 24.67
CA GLU A 111 -24.86 -6.20 25.70
C GLU A 111 -23.33 -6.30 25.85
N ILE A 112 -22.67 -5.23 25.41
CA ILE A 112 -21.24 -4.99 25.52
C ILE A 112 -20.93 -4.71 26.98
N THR A 113 -20.65 -5.74 27.78
CA THR A 113 -19.75 -5.72 28.95
C THR A 113 -19.87 -7.06 29.67
N LEU A 114 -18.85 -7.93 29.54
CA LEU A 114 -18.30 -8.81 30.57
C LEU A 114 -17.35 -9.84 29.90
N ASN A 115 -16.04 -9.61 30.09
CA ASN A 115 -14.92 -10.58 29.98
C ASN A 115 -14.94 -11.66 28.87
N ILE A 116 -14.68 -11.21 27.65
CA ILE A 116 -13.58 -11.66 26.75
C ILE A 116 -13.10 -13.12 26.87
N THR A 117 -13.35 -13.89 25.81
CA THR A 117 -12.26 -14.45 25.00
C THR A 117 -12.54 -14.07 23.54
N ARG A 118 -11.88 -13.03 23.01
CA ARG A 118 -12.04 -12.67 21.58
C ARG A 118 -11.32 -13.71 20.74
N SER A 119 -12.07 -14.62 20.15
CA SER A 119 -11.56 -15.51 19.13
C SER A 119 -11.28 -14.72 17.85
N ARG A 120 -10.00 -14.53 17.52
CA ARG A 120 -9.56 -13.79 16.34
C ARG A 120 -9.15 -14.77 15.25
N PHE A 121 -9.85 -14.72 14.12
CA PHE A 121 -9.46 -15.46 12.93
C PHE A 121 -8.82 -14.51 11.92
N GLN A 122 -7.55 -14.75 11.59
CA GLN A 122 -6.80 -13.91 10.66
C GLN A 122 -7.35 -14.06 9.24
N LEU A 123 -7.78 -12.96 8.64
CA LEU A 123 -8.37 -12.88 7.32
C LEU A 123 -7.51 -12.02 6.39
N ARG A 124 -7.21 -12.54 5.20
CA ARG A 124 -6.44 -11.84 4.16
C ARG A 124 -7.36 -11.47 3.02
N VAL A 125 -7.53 -10.17 2.79
CA VAL A 125 -8.24 -9.68 1.61
C VAL A 125 -7.23 -9.46 0.49
N LEU A 126 -7.27 -10.33 -0.52
CA LEU A 126 -6.42 -10.29 -1.70
C LEU A 126 -7.12 -9.58 -2.85
N ARG A 127 -6.36 -9.16 -3.86
CA ARG A 127 -6.90 -8.51 -5.05
C ARG A 127 -7.45 -9.56 -6.02
N ASN A 128 -8.66 -9.35 -6.54
CA ASN A 128 -9.30 -10.22 -7.55
C ASN A 128 -8.38 -10.46 -8.78
N GLU A 129 -8.35 -11.70 -9.30
CA GLU A 129 -7.49 -12.11 -10.43
C GLU A 129 -7.74 -11.31 -11.72
N THR A 130 -8.99 -10.93 -12.00
CA THR A 130 -9.32 -10.14 -13.20
C THR A 130 -8.70 -8.74 -13.13
N LEU A 131 -8.73 -8.14 -11.93
CA LEU A 131 -8.04 -6.87 -11.67
C LEU A 131 -6.52 -7.04 -11.64
N GLN A 132 -6.02 -8.23 -11.31
CA GLN A 132 -4.58 -8.50 -11.27
C GLN A 132 -3.94 -8.45 -12.67
N MET A 133 -4.58 -9.00 -13.70
CA MET A 133 -4.09 -8.91 -15.08
C MET A 133 -4.04 -7.45 -15.56
N LEU A 134 -5.11 -6.69 -15.32
CA LEU A 134 -5.18 -5.28 -15.70
C LEU A 134 -4.11 -4.45 -14.98
N ASN A 135 -3.93 -4.66 -13.68
CA ASN A 135 -2.89 -3.98 -12.90
C ASN A 135 -1.49 -4.35 -13.38
N THR A 136 -1.26 -5.60 -13.77
CA THR A 136 0.04 -6.04 -14.28
C THR A 136 0.34 -5.36 -15.62
N ILE A 137 -0.63 -5.34 -16.54
CA ILE A 137 -0.50 -4.64 -17.83
C ILE A 137 -0.25 -3.14 -17.59
N PHE A 138 -1.03 -2.51 -16.71
CA PHE A 138 -0.88 -1.11 -16.35
C PHE A 138 0.50 -0.81 -15.74
N THR A 139 0.97 -1.67 -14.84
CA THR A 139 2.29 -1.52 -14.20
C THR A 139 3.41 -1.66 -15.22
N ILE A 140 3.35 -2.65 -16.11
CA ILE A 140 4.33 -2.83 -17.19
C ILE A 140 4.34 -1.59 -18.09
N PHE A 141 3.17 -1.11 -18.49
CA PHE A 141 3.03 0.10 -19.28
C PHE A 141 3.66 1.31 -18.59
N LEU A 142 3.35 1.54 -17.31
CA LEU A 142 3.92 2.65 -16.54
C LEU A 142 5.45 2.53 -16.41
N VAL A 143 5.98 1.36 -16.11
CA VAL A 143 7.43 1.16 -15.98
C VAL A 143 8.13 1.44 -17.30
N VAL A 144 7.62 0.92 -18.42
CA VAL A 144 8.17 1.18 -19.76
C VAL A 144 8.07 2.67 -20.10
N PHE A 145 6.92 3.29 -19.84
CA PHE A 145 6.67 4.69 -20.13
C PHE A 145 7.58 5.62 -19.32
N VAL A 146 7.72 5.39 -18.01
CA VAL A 146 8.61 6.17 -17.13
C VAL A 146 10.06 5.97 -17.53
N THR A 147 10.49 4.73 -17.78
CA THR A 147 11.85 4.41 -18.23
C THR A 147 12.18 5.15 -19.53
N PHE A 148 11.26 5.13 -20.50
CA PHE A 148 11.43 5.82 -21.77
C PHE A 148 11.47 7.34 -21.61
N ASN A 149 10.60 7.94 -20.79
CA ASN A 149 10.62 9.37 -20.51
C ASN A 149 11.90 9.81 -19.81
N THR A 150 12.36 9.05 -18.82
CA THR A 150 13.59 9.37 -18.09
C THR A 150 14.83 9.19 -18.98
N PHE A 151 14.82 8.22 -19.89
CA PHE A 151 15.82 8.12 -20.96
C PHE A 151 15.82 9.36 -21.86
N LEU A 152 14.65 9.77 -22.36
CA LEU A 152 14.52 10.96 -23.20
C LEU A 152 15.00 12.23 -22.47
N MET A 153 14.70 12.36 -21.19
CA MET A 153 15.25 13.45 -20.36
C MET A 153 16.79 13.39 -20.32
N GLY A 154 17.36 12.19 -20.19
CA GLY A 154 18.80 11.95 -20.31
C GLY A 154 19.41 12.47 -21.61
N THR A 155 18.71 12.30 -22.73
CA THR A 155 19.16 12.80 -24.05
C THR A 155 19.20 14.32 -24.16
N GLN A 156 18.57 15.06 -23.24
CA GLN A 156 18.62 16.52 -23.22
C GLN A 156 19.87 17.03 -22.50
N LEU A 157 20.55 16.19 -21.72
CA LEU A 157 21.73 16.56 -20.96
C LEU A 157 22.97 16.57 -21.86
N ASN A 158 23.75 17.65 -21.74
CA ASN A 158 25.04 17.79 -22.38
C ASN A 158 26.11 17.95 -21.30
N PHE A 159 27.30 17.38 -21.53
CA PHE A 159 28.42 17.48 -20.58
C PHE A 159 28.78 18.93 -20.24
N GLY A 160 28.67 19.83 -21.22
CA GLY A 160 28.88 21.27 -21.01
C GLY A 160 27.88 21.91 -20.03
N MET A 161 26.63 21.44 -19.98
CA MET A 161 25.62 21.97 -19.04
C MET A 161 25.94 21.56 -17.61
N ILE A 162 26.31 20.30 -17.40
CA ILE A 162 26.74 19.78 -16.09
C ILE A 162 27.97 20.55 -15.62
N MET A 163 28.96 20.75 -16.48
CA MET A 163 30.17 21.50 -16.12
C MET A 163 29.87 22.97 -15.79
N ARG A 164 28.91 23.60 -16.48
CA ARG A 164 28.44 24.95 -16.11
C ARG A 164 27.77 24.98 -14.74
N ALA A 165 26.93 24.00 -14.44
CA ALA A 165 26.26 23.90 -13.14
C ALA A 165 27.26 23.69 -11.99
N VAL A 166 28.26 22.84 -12.18
CA VAL A 166 29.34 22.64 -11.20
C VAL A 166 30.14 23.93 -10.98
N LYS A 167 30.42 24.70 -12.05
CA LYS A 167 31.16 25.97 -11.95
C LYS A 167 30.34 27.10 -11.32
N LYS A 168 29.01 27.09 -11.46
CA LYS A 168 28.10 28.11 -10.89
C LYS A 168 26.92 27.41 -10.19
N PRO A 169 27.14 26.85 -8.99
CA PRO A 169 26.17 25.97 -8.35
C PRO A 169 25.01 26.70 -7.68
N VAL A 170 25.03 28.03 -7.57
CA VAL A 170 24.05 28.81 -6.79
C VAL A 170 22.61 28.44 -7.13
N GLY A 171 22.25 28.39 -8.42
CA GLY A 171 20.91 28.00 -8.84
C GLY A 171 20.57 26.55 -8.48
N CYS A 172 21.49 25.61 -8.73
CA CYS A 172 21.29 24.19 -8.43
C CYS A 172 21.19 23.94 -6.92
N ALA A 173 21.96 24.65 -6.10
CA ALA A 173 21.94 24.54 -4.65
C ALA A 173 20.62 25.05 -4.05
N ILE A 174 20.10 26.17 -4.55
CA ILE A 174 18.78 26.68 -4.15
C ILE A 174 17.70 25.66 -4.54
N GLY A 175 17.71 25.17 -5.78
CA GLY A 175 16.76 24.16 -6.24
C GLY A 175 16.82 22.87 -5.41
N PHE A 176 18.02 22.40 -5.07
CA PHE A 176 18.22 21.25 -4.20
C PHE A 176 17.63 21.47 -2.80
N GLY A 177 17.89 22.62 -2.19
CA GLY A 177 17.33 22.99 -0.90
C GLY A 177 15.79 23.02 -0.93
N CYS A 178 15.20 23.63 -1.96
CA CYS A 178 13.75 23.62 -2.14
C CYS A 178 13.20 22.19 -2.31
N GLN A 179 13.82 21.38 -3.18
CA GLN A 179 13.33 20.04 -3.51
C GLN A 179 13.41 19.07 -2.32
N TYR A 180 14.51 19.10 -1.56
CA TYR A 180 14.75 18.11 -0.52
C TYR A 180 14.64 18.64 0.91
N THR A 181 14.27 19.91 1.09
CA THR A 181 13.98 20.47 2.41
C THR A 181 12.55 20.97 2.46
N LEU A 182 12.20 21.94 1.60
CA LEU A 182 10.86 22.53 1.63
C LEU A 182 9.78 21.55 1.21
N MET A 183 9.98 20.81 0.11
CA MET A 183 8.95 19.90 -0.40
C MET A 183 8.58 18.77 0.59
N PRO A 184 9.54 18.04 1.19
CA PRO A 184 9.24 17.01 2.18
C PRO A 184 8.61 17.58 3.45
N MET A 185 9.06 18.75 3.92
CA MET A 185 8.49 19.41 5.09
C MET A 185 7.02 19.82 4.87
N ILE A 186 6.71 20.40 3.71
CA ILE A 186 5.34 20.75 3.35
C ILE A 186 4.50 19.48 3.23
N ALA A 187 5.00 18.45 2.54
CA ALA A 187 4.28 17.18 2.40
C ALA A 187 4.00 16.51 3.75
N TYR A 188 4.97 16.54 4.67
CA TYR A 188 4.81 16.06 6.04
C TYR A 188 3.73 16.82 6.80
N ALA A 189 3.82 18.15 6.82
CA ALA A 189 2.84 18.99 7.50
C ALA A 189 1.42 18.81 6.94
N THR A 190 1.28 18.77 5.61
CA THR A 190 -0.02 18.53 4.97
C THR A 190 -0.54 17.12 5.25
N ALA A 191 0.31 16.10 5.25
CA ALA A 191 -0.09 14.74 5.59
C ALA A 191 -0.64 14.65 7.02
N LEU A 192 0.01 15.30 7.99
CA LEU A 192 -0.47 15.31 9.38
C LEU A 192 -1.80 16.04 9.56
N VAL A 193 -1.98 17.17 8.87
CA VAL A 193 -3.15 18.04 9.06
C VAL A 193 -4.37 17.57 8.24
N VAL A 194 -4.18 17.20 6.98
CA VAL A 194 -5.27 16.94 6.03
C VAL A 194 -5.63 15.46 5.95
N LEU A 195 -4.64 14.58 6.10
CA LEU A 195 -4.79 13.14 5.92
C LEU A 195 -4.81 12.39 7.27
N SER A 196 -5.13 13.10 8.36
CA SER A 196 -5.24 12.53 9.70
C SER A 196 -6.23 11.37 9.73
N GLY A 197 -5.81 10.21 10.23
CA GLY A 197 -6.64 9.00 10.31
C GLY A 197 -6.35 7.94 9.23
N TYR A 198 -5.55 8.25 8.21
CA TYR A 198 -5.16 7.30 7.17
C TYR A 198 -3.61 7.17 7.07
N PRO A 199 -2.96 6.43 7.99
CA PRO A 199 -1.49 6.30 8.05
C PRO A 199 -0.83 5.91 6.72
N SER A 200 -1.44 4.96 6.00
CA SER A 200 -0.97 4.49 4.69
C SER A 200 -0.98 5.58 3.62
N LEU A 201 -2.00 6.44 3.61
CA LEU A 201 -2.11 7.54 2.67
C LEU A 201 -1.18 8.70 3.03
N GLN A 202 -1.02 8.98 4.34
CA GLN A 202 -0.06 9.96 4.84
C GLN A 202 1.37 9.62 4.41
N PHE A 203 1.79 8.38 4.62
CA PHE A 203 3.11 7.91 4.21
C PHE A 203 3.29 7.96 2.69
N GLY A 204 2.29 7.50 1.93
CA GLY A 204 2.31 7.55 0.46
C GLY A 204 2.47 8.98 -0.05
N PHE A 205 1.70 9.93 0.49
CA PHE A 205 1.78 11.34 0.13
C PHE A 205 3.14 11.96 0.50
N PHE A 206 3.66 11.65 1.68
CA PHE A 206 5.00 12.08 2.10
C PHE A 206 6.10 11.51 1.19
N ALA A 207 5.99 10.24 0.81
CA ALA A 207 6.94 9.60 -0.11
C ALA A 207 6.94 10.28 -1.49
N VAL A 208 5.79 10.74 -1.98
CA VAL A 208 5.70 11.58 -3.18
C VAL A 208 6.42 12.91 -2.98
N GLY A 209 6.25 13.57 -1.83
CA GLY A 209 6.97 14.81 -1.50
C GLY A 209 8.49 14.65 -1.39
N CYS A 210 8.99 13.45 -1.08
CA CYS A 210 10.42 13.13 -1.05
C CYS A 210 11.00 12.79 -2.42
N SER A 211 10.15 12.56 -3.43
CA SER A 211 10.59 12.12 -4.76
C SER A 211 11.36 13.23 -5.50
N PRO A 212 12.28 12.87 -6.43
CA PRO A 212 12.97 13.86 -7.23
C PRO A 212 12.02 14.60 -8.17
N GLY A 213 12.49 15.74 -8.69
CA GLY A 213 11.76 16.47 -9.73
C GLY A 213 11.53 15.61 -10.98
N GLY A 214 10.41 15.83 -11.66
CA GLY A 214 10.07 15.14 -12.92
C GLY A 214 10.40 15.96 -14.16
N GLY A 215 10.40 15.32 -15.34
CA GLY A 215 10.67 15.98 -16.63
C GLY A 215 9.64 17.05 -17.01
N GLN A 216 8.47 17.07 -16.38
CA GLN A 216 7.42 18.07 -16.62
C GLN A 216 7.81 19.49 -16.21
N SER A 217 8.66 19.64 -15.19
CA SER A 217 9.19 20.96 -14.81
C SER A 217 9.98 21.62 -15.96
N ASN A 218 10.59 20.82 -16.83
CA ASN A 218 11.31 21.31 -18.00
C ASN A 218 10.34 21.95 -19.02
N MET A 219 9.14 21.38 -19.21
CA MET A 219 8.12 21.94 -20.09
C MET A 219 7.59 23.26 -19.53
N TYR A 220 7.24 23.31 -18.24
CA TYR A 220 6.81 24.57 -17.61
C TYR A 220 7.89 25.65 -17.66
N THR A 221 9.16 25.28 -17.50
CA THR A 221 10.28 26.21 -17.66
C THR A 221 10.32 26.80 -19.06
N ILE A 222 10.07 26.02 -20.11
CA ILE A 222 9.98 26.54 -21.48
C ILE A 222 8.79 27.49 -21.63
N LEU A 223 7.61 27.08 -21.15
CA LEU A 223 6.37 27.86 -21.28
C LEU A 223 6.46 29.22 -20.57
N LEU A 224 7.15 29.27 -19.43
CA LEU A 224 7.34 30.48 -18.63
C LEU A 224 8.56 31.31 -19.05
N GLY A 225 9.27 30.93 -20.14
CA GLY A 225 10.46 31.63 -20.61
C GLY A 225 11.67 31.52 -19.68
N GLY A 226 11.71 30.49 -18.84
CA GLY A 226 12.79 30.22 -17.90
C GLY A 226 14.01 29.54 -18.54
N ASN A 227 15.03 29.29 -17.72
CA ASN A 227 16.27 28.67 -18.16
C ASN A 227 16.15 27.13 -18.19
N ILE A 228 15.92 26.59 -19.39
CA ILE A 228 15.78 25.13 -19.59
C ILE A 228 17.05 24.35 -19.23
N ASP A 229 18.24 24.87 -19.56
CA ASP A 229 19.52 24.22 -19.25
C ASP A 229 19.67 24.02 -17.74
N LEU A 230 19.25 25.02 -16.97
CA LEU A 230 19.25 24.96 -15.52
C LEU A 230 18.22 23.95 -15.00
N SER A 231 16.98 23.99 -15.50
CA SER A 231 15.92 23.04 -15.09
C SER A 231 16.32 21.59 -15.32
N VAL A 232 16.77 21.25 -16.53
CA VAL A 232 17.17 19.88 -16.89
C VAL A 232 18.33 19.41 -16.02
N THR A 233 19.30 20.29 -15.75
CA THR A 233 20.45 19.98 -14.90
C THR A 233 20.04 19.78 -13.43
N MET A 234 19.13 20.61 -12.90
CA MET A 234 18.59 20.44 -11.55
C MET A 234 17.85 19.10 -11.41
N THR A 235 17.02 18.74 -12.40
CA THR A 235 16.27 17.49 -12.39
C THR A 235 17.20 16.27 -12.43
N PHE A 236 18.32 16.35 -13.16
CA PHE A 236 19.33 15.29 -13.14
C PHE A 236 20.01 15.14 -11.77
N PHE A 237 20.51 16.23 -11.20
CA PHE A 237 21.15 16.20 -9.88
C PHE A 237 20.17 15.80 -8.78
N SER A 238 18.91 16.22 -8.86
CA SER A 238 17.89 15.80 -7.90
C SER A 238 17.60 14.31 -8.04
N THR A 239 17.41 13.78 -9.25
CA THR A 239 17.22 12.33 -9.49
C THR A 239 18.39 11.52 -8.93
N ALA A 240 19.63 11.96 -9.14
CA ALA A 240 20.81 11.30 -8.58
C ALA A 240 20.82 11.35 -7.04
N ALA A 241 20.50 12.51 -6.45
CA ALA A 241 20.47 12.68 -5.01
C ALA A 241 19.32 11.93 -4.32
N ALA A 242 18.24 11.60 -5.05
CA ALA A 242 17.09 10.88 -4.50
C ALA A 242 17.51 9.55 -3.86
N LEU A 243 18.53 8.87 -4.40
CA LEU A 243 19.08 7.62 -3.86
C LEU A 243 19.48 7.72 -2.38
N GLY A 244 19.97 8.89 -1.95
CA GLY A 244 20.31 9.15 -0.56
C GLY A 244 19.22 9.90 0.20
N MET A 245 18.62 10.91 -0.44
CA MET A 245 17.68 11.81 0.23
C MET A 245 16.34 11.16 0.55
N MET A 246 15.79 10.29 -0.31
CA MET A 246 14.53 9.60 -0.02
C MET A 246 14.66 8.65 1.18
N PRO A 247 15.64 7.72 1.22
CA PRO A 247 15.86 6.89 2.40
C PRO A 247 16.13 7.71 3.66
N LEU A 248 16.87 8.80 3.56
CA LEU A 248 17.15 9.70 4.69
C LEU A 248 15.86 10.30 5.27
N TRP A 249 14.98 10.85 4.44
CA TRP A 249 13.71 11.40 4.93
C TRP A 249 12.77 10.34 5.49
N ILE A 250 12.70 9.17 4.83
CA ILE A 250 11.87 8.06 5.29
C ILE A 250 12.39 7.49 6.62
N THR A 251 13.70 7.43 6.84
CA THR A 251 14.26 6.99 8.13
C THR A 251 14.07 8.02 9.24
N LEU A 252 14.17 9.32 8.93
CA LEU A 252 13.99 10.39 9.92
C LEU A 252 12.54 10.55 10.38
N VAL A 253 11.59 10.48 9.44
CA VAL A 253 10.20 10.90 9.68
C VAL A 253 9.19 9.78 9.42
N GLY A 254 9.55 8.76 8.64
CA GLY A 254 8.64 7.68 8.26
C GLY A 254 8.03 6.92 9.44
N GLN A 255 8.77 6.80 10.56
CA GLN A 255 8.28 6.17 11.78
C GLN A 255 7.16 6.99 12.47
N SER A 256 7.10 8.30 12.24
CA SER A 256 6.09 9.17 12.89
C SER A 256 4.67 8.96 12.33
N PHE A 257 4.54 8.35 11.15
CA PHE A 257 3.24 8.07 10.54
C PHE A 257 2.54 6.83 11.10
N TYR A 258 3.27 5.94 11.81
CA TYR A 258 2.72 4.68 12.28
C TYR A 258 2.98 4.48 13.77
N THR A 259 1.90 4.54 14.56
CA THR A 259 1.94 4.38 16.01
C THR A 259 2.03 2.88 16.38
N TYR A 260 3.20 2.48 16.91
CA TYR A 260 3.45 1.41 17.89
C TYR A 260 2.98 -0.05 17.72
N SER A 261 2.33 -0.48 16.63
CA SER A 261 1.88 -1.90 16.54
C SER A 261 2.12 -2.64 15.23
N GLU A 262 2.61 -1.98 14.18
CA GLU A 262 3.02 -2.66 12.95
C GLU A 262 4.46 -2.31 12.60
N GLU A 263 5.39 -3.25 12.78
CA GLU A 263 6.75 -3.15 12.23
C GLU A 263 6.68 -3.19 10.70
N ILE A 264 6.39 -2.06 10.07
CA ILE A 264 6.50 -1.94 8.62
C ILE A 264 7.98 -1.89 8.27
N LYS A 265 8.47 -3.00 7.70
CA LYS A 265 9.78 -3.02 7.03
C LYS A 265 9.69 -2.12 5.80
N ILE A 266 10.18 -0.89 5.92
CA ILE A 266 10.37 0.02 4.79
C ILE A 266 11.13 -0.75 3.70
N PRO A 267 10.56 -0.95 2.51
CA PRO A 267 11.17 -1.76 1.47
C PRO A 267 12.27 -0.95 0.76
N PHE A 268 13.39 -0.72 1.45
CA PHE A 268 14.53 0.02 0.92
C PHE A 268 15.02 -0.55 -0.41
N TYR A 269 14.97 -1.87 -0.57
CA TYR A 269 15.29 -2.53 -1.84
C TYR A 269 14.40 -2.04 -3.00
N MET A 270 13.09 -1.92 -2.78
CA MET A 270 12.16 -1.45 -3.81
C MET A 270 12.42 0.02 -4.14
N ILE A 271 12.60 0.88 -3.13
CA ILE A 271 12.93 2.30 -3.32
C ILE A 271 14.24 2.44 -4.10
N PHE A 272 15.29 1.73 -3.69
CA PHE A 272 16.59 1.77 -4.34
C PHE A 272 16.51 1.26 -5.78
N SER A 273 15.82 0.14 -6.03
CA SER A 273 15.62 -0.41 -7.37
C SER A 273 14.84 0.52 -8.29
N GLY A 274 13.80 1.19 -7.77
CA GLY A 274 13.01 2.17 -8.52
C GLY A 274 13.83 3.40 -8.89
N LEU A 275 14.59 3.94 -7.95
CA LEU A 275 15.49 5.08 -8.18
C LEU A 275 16.64 4.73 -9.13
N ALA A 276 17.22 3.53 -9.00
CA ALA A 276 18.19 3.02 -9.96
C ALA A 276 17.57 2.91 -11.36
N GLY A 277 16.30 2.48 -11.44
CA GLY A 277 15.50 2.47 -12.66
C GLY A 277 15.26 3.85 -13.29
N LEU A 278 15.45 4.95 -12.55
CA LEU A 278 15.42 6.31 -13.10
C LEU A 278 16.82 6.77 -13.54
N ILE A 279 17.85 6.50 -12.75
CA ILE A 279 19.21 6.98 -13.02
C ILE A 279 19.83 6.27 -14.22
N VAL A 280 19.66 4.94 -14.32
CA VAL A 280 20.29 4.14 -15.38
C VAL A 280 19.83 4.56 -16.78
N PRO A 281 18.53 4.69 -17.08
CA PRO A 281 18.08 5.17 -18.39
C PRO A 281 18.49 6.61 -18.68
N SER A 282 18.48 7.50 -17.66
CA SER A 282 18.91 8.89 -17.82
C SER A 282 20.39 8.98 -18.20
N ALA A 283 21.26 8.24 -17.49
CA ALA A 283 22.68 8.16 -17.79
C ALA A 283 22.93 7.57 -19.18
N PHE A 284 22.18 6.54 -19.56
CA PHE A 284 22.27 5.95 -20.90
C PHE A 284 21.84 6.94 -22.00
N GLY A 285 20.78 7.72 -21.79
CA GLY A 285 20.35 8.77 -22.71
C GLY A 285 21.40 9.86 -22.89
N MET A 286 22.05 10.29 -21.79
CA MET A 286 23.14 11.25 -21.84
C MET A 286 24.36 10.68 -22.61
N LEU A 287 24.70 9.42 -22.36
CA LEU A 287 25.81 8.74 -23.02
C LEU A 287 25.56 8.58 -24.54
N LEU A 288 24.33 8.23 -24.93
CA LEU A 288 23.94 8.10 -26.33
C LEU A 288 24.16 9.41 -27.10
N ILE A 289 23.72 10.54 -26.54
CA ILE A 289 23.87 11.86 -27.18
C ILE A 289 25.32 12.32 -27.20
N HIS A 290 26.11 11.93 -26.20
CA HIS A 290 27.55 12.18 -26.22
C HIS A 290 28.25 11.51 -27.42
N TYR A 291 27.89 10.27 -27.74
CA TYR A 291 28.49 9.54 -28.87
C TYR A 291 27.81 9.78 -30.23
N LYS A 292 26.50 10.04 -30.25
CA LYS A 292 25.69 10.26 -31.46
C LYS A 292 24.86 11.55 -31.35
N PRO A 293 25.50 12.72 -31.50
CA PRO A 293 24.83 14.01 -31.33
C PRO A 293 23.68 14.25 -32.33
N ASP A 294 23.71 13.61 -33.50
CA ASP A 294 22.64 13.74 -34.52
C ASP A 294 21.28 13.27 -34.00
N TRP A 295 21.27 12.32 -33.06
CA TRP A 295 20.04 11.79 -32.47
C TRP A 295 19.36 12.80 -31.53
N ALA A 296 20.07 13.83 -31.06
CA ALA A 296 19.52 14.83 -30.15
C ALA A 296 18.33 15.57 -30.78
N LYS A 297 18.37 15.83 -32.10
CA LYS A 297 17.27 16.50 -32.81
C LYS A 297 16.00 15.68 -32.79
N THR A 298 16.10 14.38 -33.10
CA THR A 298 14.98 13.44 -33.12
C THR A 298 14.40 13.27 -31.72
N CYS A 299 15.23 13.02 -30.71
CA CYS A 299 14.81 12.89 -29.32
C CYS A 299 14.13 14.16 -28.80
N LYS A 300 14.63 15.35 -29.18
CA LYS A 300 13.99 16.63 -28.81
C LYS A 300 12.59 16.80 -29.40
N THR A 301 12.36 16.36 -30.65
CA THR A 301 11.03 16.36 -31.27
C THR A 301 10.08 15.41 -30.54
N ILE A 302 10.56 14.20 -30.20
CA ILE A 302 9.78 13.21 -29.45
C ILE A 302 9.38 13.76 -28.07
N VAL A 303 10.31 14.37 -27.33
CA VAL A 303 9.99 14.97 -26.02
C VAL A 303 8.91 16.05 -26.14
N LYS A 304 9.00 16.93 -27.14
CA LYS A 304 7.98 17.96 -27.34
C LYS A 304 6.59 17.37 -27.55
N ILE A 305 6.48 16.31 -28.35
CA ILE A 305 5.20 15.64 -28.62
C ILE A 305 4.68 14.96 -27.35
N LEU A 306 5.53 14.23 -26.63
CA LEU A 306 5.17 13.53 -25.39
C LEU A 306 4.71 14.50 -24.30
N SER A 307 5.42 15.62 -24.12
CA SER A 307 5.04 16.64 -23.15
C SER A 307 3.77 17.42 -23.52
N LEU A 308 3.28 17.33 -24.76
CA LEU A 308 1.96 17.86 -25.15
C LEU A 308 0.83 16.83 -24.95
N LEU A 309 1.15 15.55 -24.87
CA LEU A 309 0.21 14.44 -24.69
C LEU A 309 -0.07 14.11 -23.22
N MET A 310 0.87 14.43 -22.32
CA MET A 310 0.69 14.35 -20.87
C MET A 310 -0.09 15.55 -20.33
#